data_AF-A0AB34YTB7-F1
#
_entry.id   AF-A0AB34YTB7-F1
#
_cell.length_a   1.000
_cell.length_b   1.000
_cell.length_c   1.000
_cell.angle_alpha   90.00
_cell.angle_beta   90.00
_cell.angle_gamma   90.00
#
_symmetry.space_group_name_H-M   'P 1'
#
loop_
_entity.id
_entity.type
_entity.pdbx_description
1 polymer ?
#
loop_
_entity_poly.entity_id
_entity_poly.type
_entity_poly.pdbx_seq_one_letter_code
_entity_poly.pdbx_strand_id
1 'polypeptide(L)'
;MHREPILVFLDISTVRRLWRVFKRTIIHYGRSRPDMAEGCVERFDWGFLKWVAGYRKNGRIRALAFLEGAPQHLAKRHLRSPLDVKRFLAQMTHEINQNKQPSQLR
;
A
#
# COMPACT_ATOMS: atom_id res chain seq x y z
N MET A 1 -10.64 -3.89 -24.24
CA MET A 1 -10.56 -4.07 -22.78
C MET A 1 -10.33 -2.70 -22.15
N HIS A 2 -11.40 -2.01 -21.75
CA HIS A 2 -11.26 -0.70 -21.09
C HIS A 2 -10.79 -0.94 -19.66
N ARG A 3 -9.55 -0.56 -19.36
CA ARG A 3 -9.01 -0.61 -18.00
C ARG A 3 -9.28 0.74 -17.37
N GLU A 4 -10.36 0.84 -16.62
CA GLU A 4 -10.65 2.07 -15.89
C GLU A 4 -9.63 2.26 -14.76
N PRO A 5 -9.01 3.44 -14.66
CA PRO A 5 -8.07 3.73 -13.58
C PRO A 5 -8.82 3.83 -12.25
N ILE A 6 -8.23 3.28 -11.18
CA ILE A 6 -8.75 3.38 -9.82
C ILE A 6 -7.70 4.08 -8.96
N LEU A 7 -8.11 5.12 -8.24
CA LEU A 7 -7.25 5.79 -7.27
C LEU A 7 -7.38 5.11 -5.91
N VAL A 8 -6.30 4.46 -5.47
CA VAL A 8 -6.23 3.76 -4.19
C VAL A 8 -5.29 4.48 -3.24
N PHE A 9 -5.81 4.94 -2.09
CA PHE A 9 -5.03 5.54 -1.02
C PHE A 9 -4.89 4.57 0.17
N LEU A 10 -3.64 4.18 0.46
CA LEU A 10 -3.28 3.32 1.60
C LEU A 10 -2.91 4.16 2.84
N ASP A 11 -3.92 4.50 3.64
CA ASP A 11 -3.79 5.29 4.88
C ASP A 11 -3.63 4.39 6.11
N ILE A 12 -2.66 3.47 6.04
CA ILE A 12 -2.37 2.55 7.15
C ILE A 12 -1.69 3.30 8.30
N SER A 13 -2.07 2.98 9.54
CA SER A 13 -1.56 3.67 10.73
C SER A 13 -0.02 3.69 10.81
N THR A 14 0.52 4.85 11.20
CA THR A 14 1.96 5.08 11.36
C THR A 14 2.60 4.07 12.31
N VAL A 15 1.92 3.74 13.42
CA VAL A 15 2.40 2.74 14.39
C VAL A 15 2.62 1.38 13.73
N ARG A 16 1.67 0.93 12.89
CA ARG A 16 1.81 -0.34 12.17
C ARG A 16 2.93 -0.29 11.13
N ARG A 17 3.10 0.85 10.44
CA ARG A 17 4.20 1.04 9.48
C ARG A 17 5.56 0.96 10.19
N LEU A 18 5.72 1.71 11.28
CA LEU A 18 6.95 1.72 12.10
C LEU A 18 7.24 0.35 12.69
N TRP A 19 6.25 -0.33 13.26
CA TRP A 19 6.42 -1.67 13.80
C TRP A 19 6.90 -2.68 12.75
N ARG A 20 6.35 -2.62 11.53
CA ARG A 20 6.78 -3.51 10.43
C ARG A 20 8.20 -3.23 9.97
N VAL A 21 8.56 -1.95 9.84
CA VAL A 21 9.93 -1.53 9.51
C VAL A 21 10.87 -2.03 10.60
N PHE A 22 10.60 -1.67 11.85
CA PHE A 22 11.38 -2.07 13.02
C PHE A 22 11.57 -3.59 13.12
N LYS A 23 10.47 -4.35 13.05
CA LYS A 23 10.51 -5.83 13.07
C LYS A 23 11.38 -6.38 11.95
N ARG A 24 11.25 -5.85 10.72
CA ARG A 24 12.03 -6.34 9.58
C ARG A 24 13.51 -6.02 9.75
N THR A 25 13.83 -4.80 10.21
CA THR A 25 15.21 -4.37 10.47
C THR A 25 15.87 -5.22 11.55
N ILE A 26 15.15 -5.62 12.60
CA ILE A 26 15.69 -6.55 13.61
C ILE A 26 15.94 -7.95 13.03
N ILE A 27 14.98 -8.51 12.28
CA ILE A 27 15.08 -9.87 11.74
C ILE A 27 16.29 -10.02 10.80
N HIS A 28 16.59 -8.98 10.02
CA HIS A 28 17.66 -9.00 9.02
C HIS A 28 18.88 -8.17 9.46
N TYR A 29 18.96 -7.78 10.74
CA TYR A 29 20.06 -6.99 11.24
C TYR A 29 21.39 -7.74 11.04
N GLY A 30 22.35 -7.10 10.37
CA GLY A 30 23.64 -7.72 10.06
C GLY A 30 23.61 -8.75 8.93
N ARG A 31 22.48 -8.89 8.20
CA ARG A 31 22.35 -9.78 7.04
C ARG A 31 21.90 -8.99 5.82
N SER A 32 22.34 -9.40 4.63
CA SER A 32 21.74 -8.89 3.39
C SER A 32 20.38 -9.56 3.21
N ARG A 33 19.37 -8.78 2.84
CA ARG A 33 18.06 -9.35 2.51
C ARG A 33 18.17 -10.14 1.22
N PRO A 34 17.45 -11.27 1.07
CA PRO A 34 17.49 -12.07 -0.16
C PRO A 34 16.98 -11.32 -1.40
N ASP A 35 16.24 -10.22 -1.20
CA ASP A 35 15.79 -9.30 -2.26
C ASP A 35 16.66 -8.03 -2.40
N MET A 36 17.78 -7.93 -1.68
CA MET A 36 18.76 -6.84 -1.79
C MET A 36 20.06 -7.33 -2.42
N ALA A 37 20.78 -6.42 -3.07
CA ALA A 37 22.09 -6.71 -3.64
C ALA A 37 23.05 -7.23 -2.55
N GLU A 38 23.94 -8.14 -2.96
CA GLU A 38 24.94 -8.72 -2.07
C GLU A 38 25.83 -7.63 -1.46
N GLY A 39 26.08 -7.71 -0.15
CA GLY A 39 26.83 -6.68 0.59
C GLY A 39 26.00 -5.51 1.14
N CYS A 40 24.69 -5.43 0.85
CA CYS A 40 23.83 -4.40 1.44
C CYS A 40 23.31 -4.83 2.82
N VAL A 41 24.16 -4.65 3.84
CA VAL A 41 23.79 -4.96 5.23
C VAL A 41 22.69 -4.02 5.70
N GLU A 42 21.57 -4.57 6.16
CA GLU A 42 20.48 -3.74 6.65
C GLU A 42 20.91 -3.06 7.96
N ARG A 43 20.95 -1.71 7.95
CA ARG A 43 21.34 -0.89 9.09
C ARG A 43 20.10 -0.33 9.76
N PHE A 44 20.18 -0.20 11.08
CA PHE A 44 19.16 0.48 11.85
C PHE A 44 19.29 2.00 11.65
N ASP A 45 18.42 2.59 10.83
CA ASP A 45 18.38 4.03 10.58
C ASP A 45 17.27 4.69 11.41
N TRP A 46 17.68 5.27 12.54
CA TRP A 46 16.78 6.02 13.41
C TRP A 46 16.26 7.31 12.75
N GLY A 47 17.05 7.93 11.85
CA GLY A 47 16.64 9.08 11.06
C GLY A 47 15.49 8.72 10.12
N PHE A 48 15.59 7.57 9.47
CA PHE A 48 14.52 7.00 8.64
C PHE A 48 13.26 6.73 9.46
N LEU A 49 13.36 6.11 10.64
CA LEU A 49 12.20 5.86 11.51
C LEU A 49 11.53 7.16 11.97
N LYS A 50 12.31 8.18 12.35
CA LYS A 50 11.78 9.50 12.73
C LYS A 50 11.08 10.19 11.54
N TRP A 51 11.65 10.08 10.35
CA TRP A 51 11.03 10.59 9.13
C TRP A 51 9.71 9.86 8.81
N VAL A 52 9.67 8.53 8.90
CA VAL A 52 8.45 7.72 8.74
C VAL A 52 7.39 8.10 9.78
N ALA A 53 7.80 8.34 11.03
CA ALA A 53 6.90 8.81 12.09
C ALA A 53 6.31 10.21 11.76
N GLY A 54 7.13 11.09 11.19
CA GLY A 54 6.76 12.45 10.78
C GLY A 54 5.83 12.53 9.57
N TYR A 55 5.75 11.48 8.74
CA TYR A 55 4.94 11.44 7.53
C TYR A 55 3.46 11.84 7.75
N ARG A 56 2.90 11.51 8.92
CA ARG A 56 1.49 11.76 9.23
C ARG A 56 1.13 13.26 9.25
N LYS A 57 2.08 14.14 9.56
CA LYS A 57 1.81 15.58 9.68
C LYS A 57 1.64 16.26 8.31
N ASN A 58 2.46 15.91 7.32
CA ASN A 58 2.47 16.60 6.03
C ASN A 58 2.03 15.69 4.87
N GLY A 59 2.53 14.45 4.83
CA GLY A 59 2.27 13.52 3.73
C GLY A 59 0.82 13.04 3.69
N ARG A 60 0.25 12.72 4.85
CA ARG A 60 -1.16 12.28 4.94
C ARG A 60 -2.13 13.39 4.51
N ILE A 61 -1.89 14.63 4.95
CA ILE A 61 -2.75 15.78 4.60
C ILE A 61 -2.74 15.98 3.08
N ARG A 62 -1.55 15.99 2.45
CA ARG A 62 -1.43 16.11 0.98
C ARG A 62 -2.13 14.97 0.24
N ALA A 63 -1.99 13.73 0.73
CA ALA A 63 -2.64 12.58 0.11
C ALA A 63 -4.17 12.63 0.22
N LEU A 64 -4.71 13.12 1.35
CA LEU A 64 -6.14 13.36 1.51
C LEU A 64 -6.64 14.46 0.55
N ALA A 65 -5.94 15.59 0.48
CA ALA A 65 -6.28 16.67 -0.45
C ALA A 65 -6.27 16.20 -1.91
N PHE A 66 -5.28 15.37 -2.29
CA PHE A 66 -5.23 14.75 -3.62
C PHE A 66 -6.41 13.81 -3.89
N LEU A 67 -6.80 13.01 -2.90
CA LEU A 67 -7.94 12.10 -3.01
C LEU A 67 -9.27 12.86 -3.14
N GLU A 68 -9.42 13.95 -2.39
CA GLU A 68 -10.60 14.83 -2.43
C GLU A 68 -10.71 15.57 -3.77
N GLY A 69 -9.59 16.12 -4.27
CA GLY A 69 -9.52 16.84 -5.54
C GLY A 69 -9.57 15.98 -6.80
N ALA A 70 -9.51 14.64 -6.67
CA ALA A 70 -9.56 13.76 -7.82
C ALA A 70 -10.95 13.74 -8.51
N PRO A 71 -11.01 13.60 -9.86
CA PRO A 71 -12.24 13.67 -10.64
C PRO A 71 -13.34 12.75 -10.12
N GLN A 72 -14.60 13.18 -10.20
CA GLN A 72 -15.73 12.40 -9.67
C GLN A 72 -15.96 11.07 -10.40
N HIS A 73 -15.65 11.01 -11.69
CA HIS A 73 -15.75 9.78 -12.49
C HIS A 73 -14.68 8.74 -12.12
N LEU A 74 -13.63 9.13 -11.38
CA LEU A 74 -12.57 8.24 -10.99
C LEU A 74 -12.99 7.43 -9.76
N ALA A 75 -12.93 6.10 -9.86
CA ALA A 75 -13.18 5.24 -8.71
C ALA A 75 -12.12 5.49 -7.62
N LYS A 76 -12.56 5.92 -6.44
CA LYS A 76 -11.70 6.22 -5.28
C LYS A 76 -11.84 5.12 -4.22
N ARG A 77 -10.72 4.71 -3.62
CA ARG A 77 -10.68 3.75 -2.50
C ARG A 77 -9.73 4.23 -1.41
N HIS A 78 -10.25 4.44 -0.19
CA HIS A 78 -9.47 4.82 0.98
C HIS A 78 -9.36 3.62 1.93
N LEU A 79 -8.18 3.02 2.01
CA LEU A 79 -7.94 1.80 2.79
C LEU A 79 -7.11 2.15 4.02
N ARG A 80 -7.69 1.99 5.21
CA ARG A 80 -7.09 2.42 6.49
C ARG A 80 -6.51 1.26 7.29
N SER A 81 -6.91 0.03 6.94
CA SER A 81 -6.50 -1.19 7.64
C SER A 81 -6.10 -2.32 6.68
N PRO A 82 -5.31 -3.31 7.15
CA PRO A 82 -5.06 -4.54 6.39
C PRO A 82 -6.34 -5.31 6.05
N LEU A 83 -7.39 -5.19 6.87
CA LEU A 83 -8.68 -5.81 6.58
C LEU A 83 -9.35 -5.14 5.39
N ASP A 84 -9.29 -3.81 5.29
CA ASP A 84 -9.82 -3.06 4.15
C ASP A 84 -9.10 -3.48 2.86
N VAL A 85 -7.78 -3.64 2.93
CA VAL A 85 -6.98 -4.14 1.81
C VAL A 85 -7.42 -5.55 1.40
N LYS A 86 -7.59 -6.47 2.36
CA LYS A 86 -8.06 -7.83 2.05
C LYS A 86 -9.44 -7.83 1.41
N ARG A 87 -10.38 -7.05 1.95
CA ARG A 87 -11.74 -6.91 1.40
C ARG A 87 -11.71 -6.35 -0.02
N PHE A 88 -10.94 -5.29 -0.24
CA PHE A 88 -10.76 -4.69 -1.56
C PHE A 88 -10.19 -5.69 -2.57
N LEU A 89 -9.13 -6.43 -2.21
CA LEU A 89 -8.55 -7.43 -3.09
C LEU A 89 -9.53 -8.57 -3.41
N ALA A 90 -10.26 -9.07 -2.41
CA ALA A 90 -11.25 -10.12 -2.63
C ALA A 90 -12.37 -9.67 -3.59
N GLN A 91 -12.85 -8.43 -3.42
CA GLN A 91 -13.82 -7.82 -4.34
C GLN A 91 -13.26 -7.73 -5.76
N MET A 92 -12.06 -7.17 -5.94
CA MET A 92 -11.44 -7.03 -7.27
C MET A 92 -11.20 -8.38 -7.94
N THR A 93 -10.78 -9.40 -7.19
CA THR A 93 -10.64 -10.77 -7.71
C THR A 93 -11.98 -11.33 -8.17
N HIS A 94 -13.06 -11.10 -7.43
CA HIS A 94 -14.40 -11.52 -7.84
C HIS A 94 -14.83 -10.82 -9.14
N GLU A 95 -14.70 -9.50 -9.22
CA GLU A 95 -15.04 -8.72 -10.43
C GLU A 95 -14.23 -9.17 -11.66
N ILE A 96 -12.92 -9.41 -11.50
CA ILE A 96 -12.07 -9.94 -12.58
C ILE A 96 -12.54 -11.32 -13.03
N ASN A 97 -12.93 -12.19 -12.09
CA ASN A 97 -13.37 -13.55 -12.41
C ASN A 97 -14.76 -13.58 -13.07
N GLN A 98 -15.69 -12.71 -12.66
CA GLN A 98 -16.99 -12.55 -13.32
C GLN A 98 -16.84 -11.99 -14.75
N ASN A 99 -15.97 -10.99 -14.93
CA ASN A 99 -15.70 -10.39 -16.25
C ASN A 99 -14.94 -11.33 -17.21
N LYS A 100 -14.36 -12.42 -16.72
CA LYS A 100 -13.76 -13.48 -17.56
C LYS A 100 -14.78 -14.50 -18.09
N GLN A 101 -16.05 -14.47 -17.65
CA GLN A 101 -17.09 -15.42 -18.08
C GLN A 101 -18.08 -14.96 -19.19
N PRO A 102 -17.74 -14.12 -20.20
CA PRO A 102 -18.64 -13.95 -21.35
C PRO A 102 -18.07 -14.61 -22.62
N SER A 103 -18.28 -15.92 -22.81
CA SER A 103 -18.31 -16.60 -24.13
C SER A 103 -18.73 -18.08 -24.07
N GLN A 104 -19.85 -18.41 -23.40
CA GLN A 104 -20.52 -19.72 -23.55
C GLN A 104 -22.04 -19.51 -23.51
N LEU A 105 -22.59 -18.75 -24.46
CA LEU A 105 -23.92 -18.94 -25.05
C LEU A 105 -24.13 -17.91 -26.17
N ARG A 106 -23.61 -18.19 -27.36
CA ARG A 106 -24.25 -17.83 -28.64
C ARG A 106 -23.70 -18.71 -29.75
#